data_AF-A0A939BR88-F1
#
_entry.id   AF-A0A939BR88-F1
#
_cell.length_a   1.000
_cell.length_b   1.000
_cell.length_c   1.000
_cell.angle_alpha   90.00
_cell.angle_beta   90.00
_cell.angle_gamma   90.00
#
_symmetry.space_group_name_H-M   'P 1'
#
loop_
_entity.id
_entity.type
_entity.pdbx_description
1 polymer ?
#
loop_
_entity_poly.entity_id
_entity_poly.type
_entity_poly.pdbx_seq_one_letter_code
_entity_poly.pdbx_strand_id
1 'polypeptide(L)'
;MPVALVPGVRALLPENASLTDPVADLRAACLTAVARLGSRVRVHASDAGGEKVAAVLLAAVGAESAGADAADAVTGVLVVGNGSAKRSEKAPGHLDDRAAGFDAALAADLGSADPALAAELWADTGALGVLAGRSIAEADVLYDDDPYGVQYWVAVWG
;
A
#
# COMPACT_ATOMS: atom_id res chain seq x y z
N MET A 1 8.69 -10.99 -12.20
CA MET A 1 9.44 -10.20 -11.19
C MET A 1 8.38 -9.79 -10.21
N PRO A 2 8.54 -10.15 -8.92
CA PRO A 2 7.48 -9.96 -7.97
C PRO A 2 7.18 -8.48 -7.75
N VAL A 3 5.90 -8.18 -7.60
CA VAL A 3 5.38 -6.84 -7.31
C VAL A 3 4.50 -6.96 -6.07
N ALA A 4 4.67 -6.05 -5.10
CA ALA A 4 3.80 -5.98 -3.94
C ALA A 4 3.16 -4.59 -3.81
N LEU A 5 1.91 -4.57 -3.34
CA LEU A 5 1.21 -3.39 -2.87
C LEU A 5 1.14 -3.44 -1.33
N VAL A 6 1.47 -2.33 -0.66
CA VAL A 6 1.31 -2.14 0.79
C VAL A 6 0.74 -0.75 1.08
N PRO A 7 0.04 -0.54 2.22
CA PRO A 7 -0.46 0.79 2.57
C PRO A 7 0.64 1.69 3.14
N GLY A 8 0.53 3.00 2.89
CA GLY A 8 1.38 4.05 3.46
C GLY A 8 1.02 4.46 4.89
N VAL A 9 0.43 3.56 5.68
CA VAL A 9 -0.13 3.92 6.99
C VAL A 9 0.96 4.20 8.04
N ARG A 10 0.85 5.36 8.69
CA ARG A 10 1.83 5.84 9.69
C ARG A 10 2.03 4.89 10.87
N ALA A 11 1.03 4.10 11.22
CA ALA A 11 1.14 3.09 12.28
C ALA A 11 2.22 2.03 11.99
N LEU A 12 2.65 1.87 10.73
CA LEU A 12 3.79 1.02 10.38
C LEU A 12 5.14 1.61 10.79
N LEU A 13 5.22 2.92 11.06
CA LEU A 13 6.45 3.60 11.43
C LEU A 13 6.83 3.35 12.91
N PRO A 14 8.12 3.16 13.23
CA PRO A 14 8.57 2.91 14.60
C PRO A 14 8.24 4.06 15.57
N GLU A 15 8.25 5.31 15.10
CA GLU A 15 7.89 6.49 15.90
C GLU A 15 6.41 6.52 16.33
N ASN A 16 5.57 5.70 15.72
CA ASN A 16 4.17 5.53 16.07
C ASN A 16 3.89 4.23 16.83
N ALA A 17 4.93 3.53 17.29
CA ALA A 17 4.79 2.33 18.10
C ALA A 17 4.02 2.62 19.40
N SER A 18 3.08 1.75 19.72
CA SER A 18 2.29 1.76 20.97
C SER A 18 2.56 0.48 21.77
N LEU A 19 2.18 0.49 23.06
CA LEU A 19 2.26 -0.69 23.93
C LEU A 19 1.52 -1.91 23.35
N THR A 20 0.41 -1.64 22.68
CA THR A 20 -0.31 -2.61 21.85
C THR A 20 -0.23 -2.13 20.42
N ASP A 21 0.19 -2.99 19.49
CA ASP A 21 0.27 -2.66 18.07
C ASP A 21 -1.13 -2.71 17.46
N PRO A 22 -1.72 -1.55 17.09
CA PRO A 22 -3.08 -1.49 16.57
C PRO A 22 -3.20 -2.08 15.15
N VAL A 23 -2.08 -2.35 14.49
CA VAL A 23 -2.01 -2.86 13.11
C VAL A 23 -1.14 -4.11 13.01
N ALA A 24 -1.09 -4.94 14.05
CA ALA A 24 -0.21 -6.11 14.11
C ALA A 24 -0.37 -7.05 12.90
N ASP A 25 -1.61 -7.40 12.55
CA ASP A 25 -1.90 -8.30 11.42
C ASP A 25 -1.50 -7.66 10.07
N LEU A 26 -1.83 -6.38 9.90
CA LEU A 26 -1.43 -5.62 8.71
C LEU A 26 0.11 -5.53 8.60
N ARG A 27 0.81 -5.28 9.71
CA ARG A 27 2.28 -5.24 9.73
C ARG A 27 2.87 -6.58 9.35
N ALA A 28 2.34 -7.68 9.90
CA ALA A 28 2.79 -9.03 9.56
C ALA A 28 2.56 -9.35 8.08
N ALA A 29 1.41 -8.94 7.52
CA ALA A 29 1.12 -9.05 6.10
C ALA A 29 2.12 -8.25 5.26
N CYS A 30 2.38 -6.98 5.58
CA CYS A 30 3.35 -6.13 4.89
C CYS A 30 4.75 -6.77 4.88
N LEU A 31 5.24 -7.26 6.03
CA LEU A 31 6.55 -7.90 6.11
C LEU A 31 6.60 -9.19 5.27
N THR A 32 5.53 -9.97 5.27
CA THR A 32 5.42 -11.18 4.45
C THR A 32 5.44 -10.85 2.95
N ALA A 33 4.73 -9.80 2.53
CA ALA A 33 4.74 -9.34 1.14
C ALA A 33 6.12 -8.83 0.70
N VAL A 34 6.71 -7.94 1.49
CA VAL A 34 7.99 -7.28 1.16
C VAL A 34 9.15 -8.28 1.13
N ALA A 35 9.16 -9.28 2.01
CA ALA A 35 10.17 -10.34 1.99
C ALA A 35 10.22 -11.13 0.67
N ARG A 36 9.11 -11.18 -0.08
CA ARG A 36 9.03 -11.89 -1.37
C ARG A 36 9.64 -11.10 -2.54
N LEU A 37 9.98 -9.83 -2.34
CA LEU A 37 10.55 -8.97 -3.37
C LEU A 37 12.05 -9.17 -3.59
N GLY A 38 12.71 -9.94 -2.71
CA GLY A 38 14.16 -10.12 -2.72
C GLY A 38 14.91 -8.94 -2.09
N SER A 39 16.21 -8.84 -2.34
CA SER A 39 17.11 -7.94 -1.62
C SER A 39 17.21 -6.52 -2.18
N ARG A 40 16.79 -6.27 -3.43
CA ARG A 40 16.99 -4.96 -4.10
C ARG A 40 15.73 -4.53 -4.83
N VAL A 41 14.97 -3.64 -4.20
CA VAL A 41 13.56 -3.38 -4.54
C VAL A 41 13.39 -1.97 -5.09
N ARG A 42 12.70 -1.84 -6.23
CA ARG A 42 12.27 -0.52 -6.72
C ARG A 42 11.01 -0.08 -5.98
N VAL A 43 11.05 1.10 -5.39
CA VAL A 43 9.93 1.67 -4.61
C VAL A 43 9.17 2.70 -5.45
N HIS A 44 7.85 2.64 -5.41
CA HIS A 44 6.94 3.67 -5.91
C HIS A 44 6.02 4.11 -4.77
N ALA A 45 6.09 5.37 -4.40
CA ALA A 45 5.24 6.00 -3.39
C ALA A 45 4.82 7.38 -3.88
N SER A 46 3.67 7.88 -3.42
CA SER A 46 3.11 9.18 -3.83
C SER A 46 3.74 10.36 -3.08
N ASP A 47 4.26 10.12 -1.88
CA ASP A 47 4.87 11.14 -1.02
C ASP A 47 5.99 10.57 -0.14
N ALA A 48 6.67 11.48 0.59
CA ALA A 48 7.75 11.13 1.51
C ALA A 48 7.31 10.25 2.70
N GLY A 49 6.02 10.27 3.06
CA GLY A 49 5.45 9.41 4.10
C GLY A 49 5.42 7.95 3.64
N GLY A 50 4.92 7.72 2.43
CA GLY A 50 4.93 6.41 1.78
C GLY A 50 6.36 5.89 1.56
N GLU A 51 7.28 6.74 1.11
CA GLU A 51 8.71 6.39 0.98
C GLU A 51 9.31 5.93 2.32
N LYS A 52 8.98 6.64 3.40
CA LYS A 52 9.45 6.27 4.75
C LYS A 52 8.89 4.94 5.22
N VAL A 53 7.62 4.65 4.95
CA VAL A 53 7.01 3.34 5.25
C VAL A 53 7.71 2.22 4.45
N ALA A 54 7.93 2.42 3.15
CA ALA A 54 8.67 1.46 2.33
C ALA A 54 10.07 1.19 2.87
N ALA A 55 10.82 2.22 3.24
CA ALA A 55 12.17 2.09 3.78
C ALA A 55 12.19 1.27 5.09
N VAL A 56 11.23 1.50 6.00
CA VAL A 56 11.09 0.74 7.25
C VAL A 56 10.80 -0.73 6.97
N LEU A 57 9.86 -1.03 6.06
CA LEU A 57 9.49 -2.41 5.73
C LEU A 57 10.65 -3.16 5.05
N LEU A 58 11.36 -2.51 4.11
CA LEU A 58 12.52 -3.09 3.44
C LEU A 58 13.63 -3.41 4.44
N ALA A 59 13.98 -2.45 5.31
CA ALA A 59 15.00 -2.65 6.33
C ALA A 59 14.65 -3.81 7.28
N ALA A 60 13.37 -3.94 7.66
CA ALA A 60 12.90 -5.01 8.54
C ALA A 60 13.06 -6.42 7.96
N VAL A 61 13.10 -6.56 6.63
CA VAL A 61 13.32 -7.85 5.94
C VAL A 61 14.74 -8.00 5.38
N GLY A 62 15.63 -7.05 5.65
CA GLY A 62 17.00 -7.05 5.13
C GLY A 62 17.13 -6.73 3.64
N ALA A 63 16.14 -6.03 3.07
CA ALA A 63 16.15 -5.55 1.69
C ALA A 63 16.52 -4.06 1.62
N GLU A 64 16.95 -3.61 0.44
CA GLU A 64 17.34 -2.23 0.17
C GLU A 64 16.56 -1.66 -1.01
N SER A 65 16.31 -0.35 -0.99
CA SER A 65 15.73 0.34 -2.14
C SER A 65 16.77 0.46 -3.26
N ALA A 66 16.38 0.09 -4.49
CA ALA A 66 17.17 0.36 -5.68
C ALA A 66 17.11 1.87 -6.01
N GLY A 67 18.27 2.50 -6.24
CA GLY A 67 18.33 3.87 -6.74
C GLY A 67 17.74 4.00 -8.15
N ALA A 68 17.35 5.23 -8.53
CA ALA A 68 16.76 5.50 -9.84
C ALA A 68 17.64 5.04 -11.02
N ASP A 69 18.95 5.23 -10.89
CA ASP A 69 19.96 4.90 -11.91
C ASP A 69 20.67 3.55 -11.65
N ALA A 70 20.06 2.64 -10.89
CA ALA A 70 20.69 1.36 -10.55
C ALA A 70 21.04 0.57 -11.81
N ALA A 71 22.35 0.39 -12.05
CA ALA A 71 22.89 -0.48 -13.09
C ALA A 71 22.74 -1.97 -12.74
N ASP A 72 22.56 -2.28 -11.45
CA ASP A 72 22.34 -3.63 -10.93
C ASP A 72 20.90 -4.10 -11.14
N ALA A 73 20.70 -5.41 -11.23
CA ALA A 73 19.38 -6.02 -11.41
C ALA A 73 18.47 -5.79 -10.20
N VAL A 74 17.31 -5.16 -10.44
CA VAL A 74 16.20 -5.05 -9.47
C VAL A 74 15.54 -6.41 -9.31
N THR A 75 15.27 -6.83 -8.07
CA THR A 75 14.69 -8.14 -7.74
C THR A 75 13.18 -8.10 -7.57
N GLY A 76 12.60 -6.93 -7.30
CA GLY A 76 11.16 -6.76 -7.09
C GLY A 76 10.73 -5.29 -7.10
N VAL A 77 9.42 -5.08 -7.10
CA VAL A 77 8.80 -3.74 -7.04
C VAL A 77 7.88 -3.64 -5.83
N LEU A 78 8.01 -2.56 -5.06
CA LEU A 78 7.13 -2.22 -3.97
C LEU A 78 6.35 -0.96 -4.33
N VAL A 79 5.03 -1.05 -4.36
CA VAL A 79 4.12 0.08 -4.54
C VAL A 79 3.47 0.39 -3.20
N VAL A 80 3.50 1.65 -2.79
CA VAL A 80 2.84 2.13 -1.58
C VAL A 80 1.60 2.91 -1.99
N GLY A 81 0.44 2.49 -1.47
CA GLY A 81 -0.84 3.13 -1.72
C GLY A 81 -1.99 2.45 -0.99
N ASN A 82 -3.12 3.14 -0.88
CA ASN A 82 -4.32 2.63 -0.21
C ASN A 82 -5.59 3.15 -0.87
N GLY A 83 -6.70 2.48 -0.61
CA GLY A 83 -8.03 2.96 -1.01
C GLY A 83 -8.49 4.14 -0.15
N SER A 84 -9.78 4.41 -0.19
CA SER A 84 -10.43 5.54 0.48
C SER A 84 -10.23 5.52 2.01
N ALA A 85 -10.23 6.71 2.62
CA ALA A 85 -10.15 6.90 4.07
C ALA A 85 -11.46 7.44 4.68
N LYS A 86 -12.59 7.07 4.05
CA LYS A 86 -13.94 7.59 4.32
C LYS A 86 -15.02 6.50 4.42
N ARG A 87 -14.66 5.29 4.86
CA ARG A 87 -15.57 4.12 4.83
C ARG A 87 -16.48 3.96 6.05
N SER A 88 -16.26 4.75 7.10
CA SER A 88 -17.07 4.67 8.32
C SER A 88 -17.22 6.04 8.96
N GLU A 89 -18.20 6.20 9.85
CA GLU A 89 -18.42 7.46 10.58
C GLU A 89 -17.20 7.89 11.40
N LYS A 90 -16.40 6.91 11.84
CA LYS A 90 -15.18 7.09 12.63
C LYS A 90 -13.92 7.19 11.78
N ALA A 91 -14.04 7.09 10.46
CA ALA A 91 -12.90 7.22 9.55
C ALA A 91 -12.28 8.61 9.67
N PRO A 92 -10.97 8.77 9.40
CA PRO A 92 -10.29 10.06 9.46
C PRO A 92 -10.97 11.15 8.62
N GLY A 93 -11.50 10.79 7.44
CA GLY A 93 -12.21 11.71 6.56
C GLY A 93 -13.73 11.75 6.75
N HIS A 94 -14.26 11.08 7.78
CA HIS A 94 -15.69 10.79 7.99
C HIS A 94 -16.34 9.97 6.85
N LEU A 95 -17.52 9.42 7.10
CA LEU A 95 -18.21 8.58 6.12
C LEU A 95 -18.56 9.37 4.85
N ASP A 96 -18.24 8.79 3.71
CA ASP A 96 -18.75 9.19 2.40
C ASP A 96 -19.27 7.93 1.70
N ASP A 97 -20.56 7.89 1.35
CA ASP A 97 -21.22 6.70 0.79
C ASP A 97 -20.60 6.24 -0.55
N ARG A 98 -19.85 7.12 -1.23
CA ARG A 98 -19.15 6.79 -2.47
C ARG A 98 -17.90 5.93 -2.24
N ALA A 99 -17.37 5.92 -1.02
CA ALA A 99 -16.09 5.29 -0.66
C ALA A 99 -16.05 3.79 -1.01
N ALA A 100 -17.10 3.05 -0.65
CA ALA A 100 -17.18 1.61 -0.92
C ALA A 100 -17.19 1.28 -2.41
N GLY A 101 -17.93 2.06 -3.22
CA GLY A 101 -17.97 1.88 -4.67
C GLY A 101 -16.66 2.27 -5.36
N PHE A 102 -16.01 3.33 -4.88
CA PHE A 102 -14.69 3.73 -5.33
C PHE A 102 -13.64 2.64 -5.10
N ASP A 103 -13.58 2.08 -3.89
CA ASP A 103 -12.61 1.03 -3.56
C ASP A 103 -12.84 -0.25 -4.36
N ALA A 104 -14.10 -0.63 -4.59
CA ALA A 104 -14.44 -1.79 -5.41
C ALA A 104 -13.99 -1.61 -6.87
N ALA A 105 -14.17 -0.42 -7.45
CA ALA A 105 -13.68 -0.10 -8.78
C ALA A 105 -12.14 -0.12 -8.84
N LEU A 106 -11.49 0.49 -7.85
CA LEU A 106 -10.03 0.53 -7.75
C LEU A 106 -9.42 -0.87 -7.55
N ALA A 107 -10.07 -1.74 -6.78
CA ALA A 107 -9.63 -3.12 -6.59
C ALA A 107 -9.77 -3.97 -7.86
N ALA A 108 -10.69 -3.60 -8.76
CA ALA A 108 -10.86 -4.26 -10.06
C ALA A 108 -9.80 -3.82 -11.09
N ASP A 109 -9.34 -2.56 -11.03
CA ASP A 109 -8.22 -2.05 -11.82
C ASP A 109 -7.48 -0.95 -11.04
N LEU A 110 -6.28 -1.26 -10.57
CA LEU A 110 -5.47 -0.35 -9.74
C LEU A 110 -5.02 0.92 -10.49
N GLY A 111 -5.15 0.95 -11.81
CA GLY A 111 -4.89 2.14 -12.63
C GLY A 111 -6.12 3.02 -12.89
N SER A 112 -7.33 2.61 -12.46
CA SER A 112 -8.58 3.26 -12.89
C SER A 112 -9.03 4.42 -12.00
N ALA A 113 -8.24 4.83 -11.01
CA ALA A 113 -8.64 5.87 -10.06
C ALA A 113 -8.94 7.21 -10.76
N ASP A 114 -10.13 7.77 -10.54
CA ASP A 114 -10.39 9.19 -10.81
C ASP A 114 -9.59 10.01 -9.78
N PRO A 115 -8.59 10.81 -10.20
CA PRO A 115 -7.74 11.55 -9.27
C PRO A 115 -8.51 12.58 -8.43
N ALA A 116 -9.58 13.18 -8.98
CA ALA A 116 -10.39 14.15 -8.26
C ALA A 116 -11.19 13.47 -7.14
N LEU A 117 -11.84 12.35 -7.47
CA LEU A 117 -12.58 11.57 -6.48
C LEU A 117 -11.66 10.92 -5.45
N ALA A 118 -10.48 10.43 -5.86
CA ALA A 118 -9.47 9.92 -4.94
C ALA A 118 -9.05 10.98 -3.92
N ALA A 119 -8.82 12.22 -4.37
CA ALA A 119 -8.52 13.34 -3.49
C ALA A 119 -9.68 13.70 -2.55
N GLU A 120 -10.93 13.66 -3.02
CA GLU A 120 -12.11 13.87 -2.16
C GLU A 120 -12.27 12.79 -1.09
N LEU A 121 -11.94 11.54 -1.43
CA LEU A 121 -12.06 10.37 -0.56
C LEU A 121 -10.80 10.10 0.29
N TRP A 122 -9.78 10.95 0.16
CA TRP A 122 -8.49 10.84 0.85
C TRP A 122 -7.81 9.48 0.58
N ALA A 123 -7.98 8.95 -0.64
CA ALA A 123 -7.29 7.75 -1.10
C ALA A 123 -5.87 8.09 -1.54
N ASP A 124 -4.93 7.17 -1.33
CA ASP A 124 -3.56 7.29 -1.82
C ASP A 124 -3.38 6.45 -3.09
N THR A 125 -3.70 7.06 -4.23
CA THR A 125 -3.63 6.41 -5.55
C THR A 125 -2.45 6.86 -6.40
N GLY A 126 -1.64 7.81 -5.92
CA GLY A 126 -0.64 8.51 -6.73
C GLY A 126 0.43 7.59 -7.33
N ALA A 127 0.74 6.47 -6.67
CA ALA A 127 1.68 5.46 -7.15
C ALA A 127 1.01 4.25 -7.82
N LEU A 128 -0.32 4.08 -7.69
CA LEU A 128 -1.02 2.88 -8.14
C LEU A 128 -1.06 2.72 -9.66
N GLY A 129 -0.83 3.78 -10.43
CA GLY A 129 -0.72 3.71 -11.89
C GLY A 129 0.36 2.74 -12.39
N VAL A 130 1.37 2.41 -11.58
CA VAL A 130 2.38 1.37 -11.88
C VAL A 130 1.74 -0.03 -11.99
N LEU A 131 0.58 -0.22 -11.36
CA LEU A 131 -0.19 -1.46 -11.32
C LEU A 131 -1.39 -1.44 -12.28
N ALA A 132 -1.44 -0.48 -13.23
CA ALA A 132 -2.56 -0.38 -14.18
C ALA A 132 -2.85 -1.71 -14.89
N GLY A 133 -4.14 -2.07 -14.96
CA GLY A 133 -4.62 -3.32 -15.52
C GLY A 133 -4.47 -4.54 -14.61
N ARG A 134 -3.99 -4.37 -13.37
CA ARG A 134 -4.00 -5.44 -12.35
C ARG A 134 -5.18 -5.26 -11.42
N SER A 135 -5.83 -6.37 -11.09
CA SER A 135 -6.83 -6.43 -10.03
C SER A 135 -6.25 -7.04 -8.75
N ILE A 136 -6.84 -6.69 -7.60
CA ILE A 136 -6.54 -7.31 -6.30
C ILE A 136 -6.93 -8.80 -6.32
N ALA A 137 -7.99 -9.17 -7.02
CA ALA A 137 -8.48 -10.55 -7.11
C ALA A 137 -7.49 -11.52 -7.80
N GLU A 138 -6.56 -11.00 -8.60
CA GLU A 138 -5.52 -11.78 -9.28
C GLU A 138 -4.23 -11.94 -8.45
N ALA A 139 -4.15 -11.28 -7.29
CA ALA A 139 -2.98 -11.30 -6.44
C ALA A 139 -3.06 -12.42 -5.39
N ASP A 140 -1.92 -12.75 -4.78
CA ASP A 140 -1.91 -13.36 -3.44
C ASP A 140 -2.20 -12.27 -2.40
N VAL A 141 -3.43 -12.24 -1.89
CA VAL A 141 -3.92 -11.22 -0.96
C VAL A 141 -3.63 -11.65 0.48
N LEU A 142 -2.77 -10.90 1.16
CA LEU A 142 -2.38 -11.13 2.55
C LEU A 142 -3.17 -10.27 3.54
N TYR A 143 -3.75 -9.17 3.06
CA TYR A 143 -4.61 -8.29 3.85
C TYR A 143 -5.56 -7.52 2.92
N ASP A 144 -6.84 -7.46 3.27
CA ASP A 144 -7.88 -6.67 2.61
C ASP A 144 -8.96 -6.36 3.65
N ASP A 145 -8.85 -5.20 4.29
CA ASP A 145 -9.76 -4.79 5.37
C ASP A 145 -9.70 -3.26 5.57
N ASP A 146 -10.70 -2.72 6.29
CA ASP A 146 -10.85 -1.30 6.59
C ASP A 146 -11.03 -0.99 8.10
N PRO A 147 -10.16 -1.49 8.99
CA PRO A 147 -10.36 -1.46 10.45
C PRO A 147 -10.52 -0.05 11.04
N TYR A 148 -10.02 0.98 10.34
CA TYR A 148 -10.10 2.39 10.73
C TYR A 148 -10.96 3.22 9.76
N GLY A 149 -11.81 2.57 8.96
CA GLY A 149 -12.53 3.19 7.86
C GLY A 149 -11.62 3.64 6.71
N VAL A 150 -10.43 3.03 6.62
CA VAL A 150 -9.47 3.22 5.52
C VAL A 150 -9.21 1.88 4.87
N GLN A 151 -9.45 1.77 3.57
CA GLN A 151 -9.22 0.52 2.85
C GLN A 151 -7.72 0.24 2.70
N TYR A 152 -7.24 -0.83 3.32
CA TYR A 152 -5.87 -1.28 3.20
C TYR A 152 -5.79 -2.58 2.40
N TRP A 153 -4.82 -2.65 1.50
CA TRP A 153 -4.48 -3.87 0.77
C TRP A 153 -3.02 -4.23 1.00
N VAL A 154 -2.78 -5.52 1.21
CA VAL A 154 -1.45 -6.12 1.06
C VAL A 154 -1.58 -7.27 0.08
N ALA A 155 -0.98 -7.09 -1.10
CA ALA A 155 -1.16 -7.99 -2.23
C ALA A 155 0.17 -8.22 -2.96
N VAL A 156 0.38 -9.44 -3.47
CA VAL A 156 1.62 -9.81 -4.19
C VAL A 156 1.29 -10.49 -5.52
N TRP A 157 1.95 -10.06 -6.60
CA TRP A 157 1.96 -10.70 -7.91
C TRP A 157 3.36 -11.26 -8.21
N GLY A 158 3.45 -12.45 -8.80
CA GLY A 158 4.73 -13.13 -9.17
C GLY A 158 5.29 -12.71 -10.54
#